data_AF-A0A0C5VLG7-F1
#
_entry.id   AF-A0A0C5VLG7-F1
#
_cell.length_a   1.000
_cell.length_b   1.000
_cell.length_c   1.000
_cell.angle_alpha   90.00
_cell.angle_beta   90.00
_cell.angle_gamma   90.00
#
_symmetry.space_group_name_H-M   'P 1'
#
loop_
_entity.id
_entity.type
_entity.pdbx_description
1 polymer ?
#
loop_
_entity_poly.entity_id
_entity_poly.type
_entity_poly.pdbx_seq_one_letter_code
_entity_poly.pdbx_strand_id
1 'polypeptide(L)'
;MNVSELLKWQWEGYLKYHQSRTNLLIHIVIVPFFLIGNLITIAGILGLSWVFMISGLLLMLLSIILQAKGHGVESNPPEPFTSAANAVARIFLEQWVTFPRFVLTGQWFRAFRQAGQIPGQ
;
A
#
# COMPACT_ATOMS: atom_id res chain seq x y z
N MET A 1 11.09 -2.28 -16.24
CA MET A 1 11.82 -2.09 -14.97
C MET A 1 12.03 -3.43 -14.33
N ASN A 2 13.25 -3.75 -13.93
CA ASN A 2 13.49 -4.85 -13.01
C ASN A 2 13.00 -4.47 -11.58
N VAL A 3 13.07 -5.40 -10.63
CA VAL A 3 12.58 -5.18 -9.25
C VAL A 3 13.31 -4.03 -8.55
N SER A 4 14.62 -3.91 -8.73
CA SER A 4 15.43 -2.86 -8.08
C SER A 4 15.08 -1.48 -8.61
N GLU A 5 14.97 -1.34 -9.94
CA GLU A 5 14.53 -0.11 -10.60
C GLU A 5 13.12 0.29 -10.15
N LEU A 6 12.22 -0.69 -10.01
CA LEU A 6 10.85 -0.45 -9.57
C LEU A 6 10.79 0.03 -8.12
N LEU A 7 11.55 -0.60 -7.21
CA LEU A 7 11.65 -0.17 -5.81
C LEU A 7 12.24 1.23 -5.68
N LYS A 8 13.28 1.54 -6.47
CA LYS A 8 13.87 2.88 -6.52
C LYS A 8 12.84 3.90 -6.98
N TRP A 9 12.14 3.63 -8.08
CA TRP A 9 11.08 4.50 -8.61
C TRP A 9 9.93 4.69 -7.59
N GLN A 10 9.46 3.62 -6.96
CA GLN A 10 8.42 3.69 -5.93
C GLN A 10 8.87 4.56 -4.76
N TRP A 11 10.11 4.39 -4.31
CA TRP A 11 10.66 5.14 -3.19
C TRP A 11 10.80 6.64 -3.50
N GLU A 12 11.39 6.98 -4.64
CA GLU A 12 11.59 8.38 -5.08
C GLU A 12 10.26 9.10 -5.30
N GLY A 13 9.24 8.39 -5.78
CA GLY A 13 7.91 8.93 -5.99
C GLY A 13 6.98 8.87 -4.77
N TYR A 14 7.34 8.17 -3.70
CA TYR A 14 6.35 7.76 -2.68
C TYR A 14 5.58 8.94 -2.07
N LEU A 15 6.32 9.97 -1.64
CA LEU A 15 5.77 11.20 -1.06
C LEU A 15 4.94 12.01 -2.05
N LYS A 16 5.24 11.93 -3.35
CA LYS A 16 4.50 12.65 -4.40
C LYS A 16 3.07 12.10 -4.56
N TYR A 17 2.84 10.83 -4.21
CA TYR A 17 1.54 10.16 -4.34
C TYR A 17 0.84 9.89 -2.99
N HIS A 18 1.42 10.36 -1.87
CA HIS A 18 0.93 10.16 -0.50
C HIS A 18 1.07 11.44 0.34
N GLN A 19 0.30 12.47 -0.03
CA GLN A 19 0.37 13.79 0.60
C GLN A 19 -0.82 14.06 1.51
N SER A 20 -1.99 13.51 1.17
CA SER A 20 -3.21 13.79 1.93
C SER A 20 -3.18 13.11 3.30
N ARG A 21 -3.66 13.84 4.31
CA ARG A 21 -3.73 13.30 5.68
C ARG A 21 -4.61 12.05 5.76
N THR A 22 -5.71 12.06 5.03
CA THR A 22 -6.66 10.94 4.94
C THR A 22 -6.02 9.69 4.35
N ASN A 23 -5.31 9.82 3.22
CA ASN A 23 -4.66 8.66 2.60
C ASN A 23 -3.53 8.10 3.47
N LEU A 24 -2.75 8.96 4.13
CA LEU A 24 -1.73 8.54 5.09
C LEU A 24 -2.31 7.74 6.26
N LEU A 25 -3.47 8.15 6.79
CA LEU A 25 -4.20 7.41 7.84
C LEU A 25 -4.77 6.09 7.32
N ILE A 26 -5.31 6.07 6.11
CA ILE A 26 -5.79 4.84 5.48
C ILE A 26 -4.62 3.85 5.35
N HIS A 27 -3.48 4.26 4.81
CA HIS A 27 -2.34 3.37 4.59
C HIS A 27 -1.78 2.78 5.90
N ILE A 28 -1.60 3.59 6.96
CA ILE A 28 -1.05 3.09 8.23
C ILE A 28 -1.93 2.04 8.90
N VAL A 29 -3.25 2.12 8.70
CA VAL A 29 -4.19 1.14 9.25
C VAL A 29 -4.36 -0.05 8.31
N ILE A 30 -4.49 0.18 7.01
CA ILE A 30 -4.99 -0.81 6.05
C ILE A 30 -3.88 -1.68 5.42
N VAL A 31 -2.64 -1.18 5.30
CA VAL A 31 -1.50 -1.98 4.84
C VAL A 31 -1.25 -3.21 5.75
N PRO A 32 -1.27 -3.11 7.10
CA PRO A 32 -1.20 -4.27 7.97
C PRO A 32 -2.23 -5.38 7.66
N PHE A 33 -3.47 -5.03 7.29
CA PHE A 33 -4.48 -6.02 6.91
C PHE A 33 -4.12 -6.75 5.62
N PHE A 34 -3.47 -6.08 4.66
CA PHE A 34 -2.96 -6.74 3.46
C PHE A 34 -1.89 -7.79 3.83
N LEU A 35 -0.96 -7.42 4.71
CA LEU A 35 0.11 -8.31 5.18
C LEU A 35 -0.47 -9.51 5.95
N ILE A 36 -1.42 -9.27 6.86
CA ILE A 36 -2.14 -10.33 7.58
C ILE A 36 -2.89 -11.24 6.59
N GLY A 37 -3.57 -10.69 5.59
CA GLY A 37 -4.26 -11.46 4.56
C GLY A 37 -3.31 -12.35 3.75
N ASN A 38 -2.10 -11.87 3.46
CA ASN A 38 -1.02 -12.67 2.87
C ASN A 38 -0.66 -13.86 3.77
N LEU A 39 -0.40 -13.61 5.05
CA LEU A 39 -0.01 -14.65 6.01
C LEU A 39 -1.13 -15.70 6.20
N ILE A 40 -2.38 -15.26 6.31
CA ILE A 40 -3.56 -16.12 6.37
C ILE A 40 -3.67 -16.99 5.11
N THR A 41 -3.45 -16.39 3.93
CA THR A 41 -3.50 -17.12 2.66
C THR A 41 -2.43 -18.21 2.62
N ILE A 42 -1.19 -17.89 3.00
CA ILE A 42 -0.08 -18.85 3.07
C ILE A 42 -0.39 -19.98 4.06
N ALA A 43 -0.91 -19.64 5.24
CA ALA A 43 -1.31 -20.64 6.24
C ALA A 43 -2.42 -21.57 5.70
N GLY A 44 -3.39 -21.02 4.95
CA GLY A 44 -4.42 -21.80 4.28
C GLY A 44 -3.88 -22.75 3.22
N ILE A 45 -2.91 -22.30 2.41
CA ILE A 45 -2.24 -23.15 1.41
C ILE A 45 -1.48 -24.29 2.09
N LEU A 46 -0.64 -23.98 3.08
CA LEU A 46 0.17 -24.98 3.79
C LEU A 46 -0.69 -25.96 4.60
N GLY A 47 -1.79 -25.49 5.17
CA GLY A 47 -2.75 -26.30 5.91
C GLY A 47 -3.84 -26.96 5.06
N LEU A 48 -3.80 -26.84 3.73
CA LEU A 48 -4.83 -27.31 2.80
C LEU A 48 -6.26 -26.86 3.16
N SER A 49 -6.39 -25.66 3.73
CA SER A 49 -7.66 -25.09 4.18
C SER A 49 -8.14 -24.00 3.23
N TRP A 50 -9.19 -24.30 2.47
CA TRP A 50 -9.86 -23.35 1.59
C TRP A 50 -10.45 -22.16 2.36
N VAL A 51 -10.90 -22.36 3.61
CA VAL A 51 -11.47 -21.29 4.44
C VAL A 51 -10.41 -20.24 4.76
N PHE A 52 -9.23 -20.65 5.23
CA PHE A 52 -8.13 -19.73 5.49
C PHE A 52 -7.64 -19.08 4.18
N MET A 53 -7.47 -19.87 3.12
CA MET A 53 -7.01 -19.32 1.85
C MET A 53 -7.95 -18.24 1.28
N ILE A 54 -9.26 -18.53 1.22
CA ILE A 54 -10.25 -17.59 0.69
C ILE A 54 -10.39 -16.36 1.59
N SER A 55 -10.43 -16.54 2.92
CA SER A 55 -10.54 -15.39 3.84
C SER A 55 -9.34 -14.45 3.75
N GLY A 56 -8.12 -14.98 3.60
CA GLY A 56 -6.91 -14.18 3.38
C GLY A 56 -6.96 -13.39 2.08
N LEU A 57 -7.38 -14.03 0.98
CA LEU A 57 -7.55 -13.37 -0.33
C LEU A 57 -8.61 -12.27 -0.29
N LEU A 58 -9.75 -12.51 0.36
CA LEU A 58 -10.79 -11.51 0.54
C LEU A 58 -10.31 -10.32 1.38
N LEU A 59 -9.54 -10.58 2.44
CA LEU A 59 -8.96 -9.52 3.26
C LEU A 59 -7.98 -8.64 2.47
N MET A 60 -7.11 -9.28 1.67
CA MET A 60 -6.21 -8.55 0.76
C MET A 60 -6.99 -7.70 -0.24
N LEU A 61 -8.05 -8.25 -0.85
CA LEU A 61 -8.88 -7.52 -1.82
C LEU A 61 -9.55 -6.30 -1.17
N LEU A 62 -10.14 -6.46 0.01
CA LEU A 62 -10.75 -5.34 0.75
C LEU A 62 -9.71 -4.28 1.10
N SER A 63 -8.52 -4.69 1.51
CA SER A 63 -7.42 -3.76 1.78
C SER A 63 -7.03 -2.94 0.54
N ILE A 64 -6.91 -3.57 -0.63
CA ILE A 64 -6.62 -2.88 -1.91
C ILE A 64 -7.72 -1.86 -2.23
N ILE A 65 -9.00 -2.22 -2.08
CA ILE A 65 -10.13 -1.32 -2.39
C ILE A 65 -10.12 -0.09 -1.48
N LEU A 66 -9.86 -0.26 -0.19
CA LEU A 66 -9.80 0.85 0.76
C LEU A 66 -8.60 1.76 0.50
N GLN A 67 -7.44 1.20 0.16
CA GLN A 67 -6.26 1.99 -0.25
C GLN A 67 -6.51 2.75 -1.56
N ALA A 68 -7.19 2.14 -2.54
CA ALA A 68 -7.58 2.82 -3.77
C ALA A 68 -8.50 4.03 -3.51
N LYS A 69 -9.43 3.94 -2.54
CA LYS A 69 -10.22 5.09 -2.09
C LYS A 69 -9.36 6.19 -1.47
N GLY A 70 -8.35 5.80 -0.68
CA GLY A 70 -7.37 6.74 -0.13
C GLY A 70 -6.59 7.48 -1.22
N HIS A 71 -6.10 6.78 -2.23
CA HIS A 71 -5.45 7.43 -3.38
C HIS A 71 -6.39 8.34 -4.18
N GLY A 72 -7.70 8.08 -4.16
CA GLY A 72 -8.70 8.91 -4.83
C GLY A 72 -8.82 10.34 -4.28
N VAL A 73 -8.27 10.61 -3.09
CA VAL A 73 -8.25 11.97 -2.50
C VAL A 73 -6.91 12.70 -2.67
N GLU A 74 -5.93 12.08 -3.32
CA GLU A 74 -4.64 12.70 -3.59
C GLU A 74 -4.74 13.73 -4.70
N SER A 75 -4.11 14.89 -4.53
CA SER A 75 -4.07 15.93 -5.57
C SER A 75 -3.29 15.48 -6.81
N ASN A 76 -2.30 14.61 -6.62
CA ASN A 76 -1.53 14.02 -7.71
C ASN A 76 -1.79 12.50 -7.75
N PRO A 77 -2.57 12.01 -8.73
CA PRO A 77 -2.97 10.61 -8.78
C PRO A 77 -1.77 9.68 -9.07
N PRO A 78 -1.80 8.42 -8.60
CA PRO A 78 -0.79 7.42 -8.95
C PRO A 78 -0.71 7.19 -10.46
N GLU A 79 0.49 6.91 -10.97
CA GLU A 79 0.65 6.53 -12.38
C GLU A 79 -0.14 5.24 -12.70
N PRO A 80 -0.85 5.18 -13.85
CA PRO A 80 -1.58 3.98 -14.25
C PRO A 80 -0.71 2.73 -14.29
N PHE A 81 -1.31 1.57 -14.06
CA PHE A 81 -0.62 0.31 -14.27
C PHE A 81 -0.43 0.04 -15.76
N THR A 82 0.77 -0.38 -16.16
CA THR A 82 1.09 -0.67 -17.56
C THR A 82 0.74 -2.09 -17.98
N SER A 83 0.53 -2.98 -17.00
CA SER A 83 0.12 -4.38 -17.19
C SER A 83 -0.37 -4.99 -15.88
N ALA A 84 -1.00 -6.18 -15.94
CA ALA A 84 -1.38 -6.91 -14.72
C ALA A 84 -0.17 -7.30 -13.87
N ALA A 85 0.93 -7.73 -14.51
CA ALA A 85 2.18 -8.03 -13.81
C ALA A 85 2.78 -6.79 -13.14
N ASN A 86 2.71 -5.62 -13.81
CA ASN A 86 3.13 -4.35 -13.22
C ASN A 86 2.28 -3.98 -12.00
N ALA A 87 0.95 -4.18 -12.07
CA ALA A 87 0.05 -3.93 -10.95
C ALA A 87 0.39 -4.81 -9.75
N VAL A 88 0.52 -6.13 -9.96
CA VAL A 88 0.88 -7.09 -8.90
C VAL A 88 2.22 -6.71 -8.27
N ALA A 89 3.25 -6.45 -9.09
CA ALA A 89 4.57 -6.09 -8.58
C ALA A 89 4.54 -4.80 -7.76
N ARG A 90 3.90 -3.74 -8.26
CA ARG A 90 3.80 -2.45 -7.55
C ARG A 90 3.06 -2.60 -6.23
N ILE A 91 1.90 -3.27 -6.23
CA ILE A 91 1.11 -3.48 -5.01
C ILE A 91 1.95 -4.26 -3.99
N PHE A 92 2.47 -5.43 -4.32
CA PHE A 92 3.21 -6.24 -3.34
C PHE A 92 4.46 -5.55 -2.82
N LEU A 93 5.26 -4.92 -3.69
CA LEU A 93 6.48 -4.21 -3.27
C LEU A 93 6.15 -2.99 -2.41
N GLU A 94 5.05 -2.30 -2.70
CA GLU A 94 4.58 -1.21 -1.86
C GLU A 94 4.23 -1.68 -0.46
N GLN A 95 3.37 -2.71 -0.36
CA GLN A 95 2.87 -3.19 0.94
C GLN A 95 3.99 -3.81 1.80
N TRP A 96 4.90 -4.57 1.20
CA TRP A 96 5.94 -5.31 1.92
C TRP A 96 7.25 -4.55 2.13
N VAL A 97 7.59 -3.62 1.24
CA VAL A 97 8.93 -2.97 1.24
C VAL A 97 8.80 -1.47 1.38
N THR A 98 8.16 -0.80 0.42
CA THR A 98 8.19 0.67 0.32
C THR A 98 7.44 1.32 1.48
N PHE A 99 6.22 0.88 1.79
CA PHE A 99 5.43 1.45 2.89
C PHE A 99 6.05 1.18 4.27
N PRO A 100 6.44 -0.06 4.64
CA PRO A 100 7.14 -0.30 5.90
C PRO A 100 8.40 0.55 6.03
N ARG A 101 9.22 0.65 4.97
CA ARG A 101 10.39 1.54 4.94
C ARG A 101 10.00 3.00 5.15
N PHE A 102 8.92 3.47 4.53
CA PHE A 102 8.41 4.84 4.66
C PHE A 102 7.99 5.18 6.09
N VAL A 103 7.35 4.24 6.80
CA VAL A 103 6.99 4.37 8.21
C VAL A 103 8.24 4.33 9.10
N LEU A 104 9.09 3.31 8.94
CA LEU A 104 10.26 3.07 9.80
C LEU A 104 11.33 4.16 9.70
N THR A 105 11.45 4.82 8.55
CA THR A 105 12.35 5.96 8.36
C THR A 105 11.78 7.28 8.89
N GLY A 106 10.57 7.27 9.45
CA GLY A 106 9.87 8.44 9.98
C GLY A 106 9.30 9.39 8.92
N GLN A 107 9.38 9.04 7.63
CA GLN A 107 8.84 9.87 6.56
C GLN A 107 7.32 9.97 6.62
N TRP A 108 6.63 8.91 7.03
CA TRP A 108 5.18 8.95 7.29
C TRP A 108 4.80 10.05 8.28
N PHE A 109 5.49 10.13 9.43
CA PHE A 109 5.19 11.12 10.45
C PHE A 109 5.49 12.55 9.99
N ARG A 110 6.54 12.74 9.19
CA ARG A 110 6.86 14.04 8.58
C ARG A 110 5.77 14.48 7.60
N ALA A 111 5.36 13.58 6.70
CA ALA A 111 4.29 13.85 5.74
C ALA A 111 2.96 14.15 6.45
N PHE A 112 2.62 13.39 7.49
CA PHE A 112 1.40 13.59 8.25
C PHE A 112 1.35 14.96 8.95
N ARG A 113 2.48 15.42 9.51
CA ARG A 113 2.58 16.76 10.11
C ARG A 113 2.45 17.87 9.08
N GLN A 114 3.06 17.71 7.91
CA GLN A 114 2.98 18.68 6.81
C GLN A 114 1.56 18.78 6.24
N ALA A 115 0.87 17.66 6.08
CA ALA A 115 -0.52 17.62 5.60
C ALA A 115 -1.46 18.42 6.52
N GLY A 116 -1.22 18.40 7.84
CA GLY A 116 -1.99 19.19 8.81
C GLY A 116 -1.69 20.68 8.84
N GLN A 117 -0.68 21.16 8.11
CA GLN A 117 -0.30 22.58 8.03
C GLN A 117 -0.88 23.29 6.81
N ILE A 118 -1.47 22.56 5.86
CA ILE A 118 -2.12 23.11 4.67
C ILE A 118 -3.56 23.50 5.06
N PRO A 119 -3.93 24.79 5.07
CA PRO A 119 -5.30 25.19 5.36
C PRO A 119 -6.24 24.71 4.26
N GLY A 120 -7.28 23.95 4.61
CA GLY A 120 -8.34 23.52 3.69
C GLY A 120 -8.35 22.05 3.28
N GLN A 121 -7.56 21.18 3.92
CA GLN A 121 -7.80 19.72 3.92
C GLN A 121 -8.66 19.30 5.12
#